data_AF-A0A502HJC7-F1
#
_entry.id   AF-A0A502HJC7-F1
#
_cell.length_a   1.000
_cell.length_b   1.000
_cell.length_c   1.000
_cell.angle_alpha   90.00
_cell.angle_beta   90.00
_cell.angle_gamma   90.00
#
_symmetry.space_group_name_H-M   'P 1'
#
loop_
_entity.id
_entity.type
_entity.pdbx_description
1 polymer ?
#
loop_
_entity_poly.entity_id
_entity_poly.type
_entity_poly.pdbx_seq_one_letter_code
_entity_poly.pdbx_strand_id
1 'polypeptide(L)'
;MVIAQTATVTELTIADETEKYSIPLDTLTSGWKTTSLVATFYDNQTLHTLNTTVEDKTAAVVKAVVSTALSTARIVTGIPAASGEPSLCHDYVYKALRTINEGTTKLMDQSLDEKTRANWVASITHAKSILKFSETYVFDPDKNNKAISISLRDSYIESWIANFSEINAAPQEDKQRFQRLLTTGIQLSAPPPVAALPPSELTEKGIIYREPINATIKVSAGAYDDSKSETIATYSTQIAQLGRYAILPLKNRPFEKNNIAVSFAPNGRLESATYGAESRFEKIATTVSESATAYEGYASKKRSTEAAEDAADASAPLQTVKTETEMLNAKADKIEAERRLTGLGGQ
;
A
#
# COMPACT_ATOMS: atom_id res chain seq x y z
N MET A 1 39.78 -1.93 12.93
CA MET A 1 39.02 -1.44 11.76
C MET A 1 37.58 -1.24 12.18
N VAL A 2 36.98 -0.07 11.95
CA VAL A 2 35.57 0.19 12.28
C VAL A 2 34.77 0.07 10.98
N ILE A 3 34.00 -1.00 10.83
CA ILE A 3 32.99 -1.10 9.77
C ILE A 3 31.69 -0.57 10.35
N ALA A 4 31.09 0.38 9.65
CA ALA A 4 29.75 0.86 9.93
C ALA A 4 28.85 0.48 8.76
N GLN A 5 27.68 -0.07 9.08
CA GLN A 5 26.67 -0.40 8.10
C GLN A 5 25.50 0.57 8.25
N THR A 6 24.95 1.00 7.12
CA THR A 6 23.75 1.84 7.07
C THR A 6 22.83 1.26 6.02
N ALA A 7 21.54 1.24 6.30
CA ALA A 7 20.52 0.83 5.34
C ALA A 7 19.60 2.01 5.02
N THR A 8 19.05 2.01 3.81
CA THR A 8 17.96 2.89 3.39
C THR A 8 16.96 2.03 2.62
N VAL A 9 15.70 2.05 3.03
CA VAL A 9 14.62 1.31 2.35
C VAL A 9 13.76 2.32 1.59
N THR A 10 13.50 2.02 0.33
CA THR A 10 12.56 2.77 -0.52
C THR A 10 11.46 1.81 -0.93
N GLU A 11 10.21 2.20 -0.70
CA GLU A 11 9.06 1.40 -1.10
C GLU A 11 8.83 1.52 -2.60
N LEU A 12 8.65 0.38 -3.27
CA LEU A 12 8.24 0.30 -4.66
C LEU A 12 6.89 -0.39 -4.72
N THR A 13 5.95 0.22 -5.43
CA THR A 13 4.63 -0.36 -5.62
C THR A 13 4.54 -0.97 -7.01
N ILE A 14 4.47 -2.29 -7.06
CA ILE A 14 4.46 -3.07 -8.30
C ILE A 14 3.15 -3.86 -8.34
N ALA A 15 2.56 -4.01 -9.53
CA ALA A 15 1.42 -4.90 -9.70
C ALA A 15 1.81 -6.35 -9.37
N ASP A 16 0.97 -7.03 -8.62
CA ASP A 16 1.15 -8.44 -8.31
C ASP A 16 0.78 -9.28 -9.54
N GLU A 17 1.77 -9.94 -10.16
CA GLU A 17 1.54 -10.78 -11.34
C GLU A 17 0.76 -12.06 -11.03
N THR A 18 0.75 -12.49 -9.76
CA THR A 18 0.12 -13.73 -9.32
C THR A 18 -1.37 -13.55 -9.00
N GLU A 19 -1.76 -12.35 -8.56
CA GLU A 19 -3.14 -12.02 -8.19
C GLU A 19 -3.84 -11.30 -9.34
N LYS A 20 -4.82 -11.96 -9.95
CA LYS A 20 -5.63 -11.40 -11.03
C LYS A 20 -7.04 -11.09 -10.55
N TYR A 21 -7.54 -9.92 -10.91
CA TYR A 21 -8.92 -9.54 -10.64
C TYR A 21 -9.79 -9.84 -11.86
N SER A 22 -10.86 -10.61 -11.67
CA SER A 22 -11.93 -10.77 -12.65
C SER A 22 -13.16 -9.99 -12.19
N ILE A 23 -13.77 -9.25 -13.11
CA ILE A 23 -15.04 -8.56 -12.89
C ILE A 23 -16.09 -9.33 -13.70
N PRO A 24 -17.00 -10.07 -13.05
CA PRO A 24 -18.04 -10.81 -13.75
C PRO A 24 -19.08 -9.82 -14.30
N LEU A 25 -18.92 -9.40 -15.56
CA LEU A 25 -19.79 -8.40 -16.21
C LEU A 25 -21.25 -8.87 -16.33
N ASP A 26 -21.46 -10.18 -16.43
CA ASP A 26 -22.78 -10.82 -16.46
C ASP A 26 -23.59 -10.55 -15.19
N THR A 27 -22.92 -10.43 -14.04
CA THR A 27 -23.59 -10.05 -12.77
C THR A 27 -24.05 -8.59 -12.75
N LEU A 28 -23.46 -7.75 -13.59
CA LEU A 28 -23.80 -6.34 -13.70
C LEU A 28 -24.86 -6.08 -14.78
N THR A 29 -25.04 -6.98 -15.75
CA THR A 29 -25.96 -6.81 -16.88
C THR A 29 -27.21 -7.68 -16.72
N SER A 30 -28.41 -7.08 -16.77
CA SER A 30 -29.66 -7.81 -16.96
C SER A 30 -30.20 -7.57 -18.37
N GLY A 31 -31.10 -8.42 -18.86
CA GLY A 31 -31.72 -8.28 -20.19
C GLY A 31 -32.33 -6.89 -20.44
N TRP A 32 -32.70 -6.18 -19.37
CA TRP A 32 -33.33 -4.86 -19.37
C TRP A 32 -32.44 -3.70 -18.86
N LYS A 33 -31.15 -3.91 -18.56
CA LYS A 33 -30.23 -2.86 -18.05
C LYS A 33 -29.03 -2.63 -18.98
N THR A 34 -28.57 -1.38 -19.06
CA THR A 34 -27.29 -0.99 -19.66
C THR A 34 -26.30 -0.73 -18.55
N THR A 35 -25.14 -1.37 -18.62
CA THR A 35 -24.07 -1.23 -17.62
C THR A 35 -22.86 -0.61 -18.30
N SER A 36 -22.43 0.53 -17.79
CA SER A 36 -21.13 1.13 -18.12
C SER A 36 -20.15 0.81 -17.00
N LEU A 37 -18.97 0.29 -17.35
CA LEU A 37 -17.85 0.05 -16.44
C LEU A 37 -16.65 0.85 -16.96
N VAL A 38 -16.14 1.77 -16.14
CA VAL A 38 -14.93 2.55 -16.45
C VAL A 38 -13.90 2.25 -15.38
N ALA A 39 -12.81 1.59 -15.77
CA ALA A 39 -11.64 1.35 -14.93
C ALA A 39 -10.49 2.27 -15.38
N THR A 40 -9.75 2.83 -14.43
CA THR A 40 -8.47 3.49 -14.69
C THR A 40 -7.36 2.81 -13.90
N PHE A 41 -6.13 2.87 -14.40
CA PHE A 41 -4.97 2.23 -13.80
C PHE A 41 -3.85 3.26 -13.62
N TYR A 42 -3.03 3.06 -12.60
CA TYR A 42 -1.78 3.79 -12.43
C TYR A 42 -0.71 3.29 -13.42
N ASP A 43 0.41 4.03 -13.54
CA ASP A 43 1.54 3.64 -14.39
C ASP A 43 2.19 2.32 -13.96
N ASN A 44 2.09 1.97 -12.67
CA ASN A 44 2.53 0.69 -12.11
C ASN A 44 1.52 -0.45 -12.34
N GLN A 45 0.48 -0.22 -13.15
CA GLN A 45 -0.55 -1.18 -13.54
C GLN A 45 -1.51 -1.60 -12.41
N THR A 46 -1.48 -0.94 -11.25
CA THR A 46 -2.50 -1.17 -10.21
C THR A 46 -3.80 -0.43 -10.52
N LEU A 47 -4.94 -0.97 -10.08
CA LEU A 47 -6.26 -0.36 -10.29
C LEU A 47 -6.31 0.97 -9.53
N HIS A 48 -6.64 2.06 -10.21
CA HIS A 48 -6.77 3.39 -9.62
C HIS A 48 -8.23 3.71 -9.30
N THR A 49 -9.11 3.71 -10.30
CA THR A 49 -10.54 3.94 -10.09
C THR A 49 -11.38 2.89 -10.79
N LEU A 50 -12.53 2.57 -10.22
CA LEU A 50 -13.56 1.83 -10.91
C LEU A 50 -14.92 2.48 -10.69
N ASN A 51 -15.54 2.87 -11.80
CA ASN A 51 -16.87 3.45 -11.81
C ASN A 51 -17.81 2.54 -12.59
N THR A 52 -18.91 2.12 -11.96
CA THR A 52 -20.03 1.48 -12.63
C THR A 52 -21.24 2.40 -12.62
N THR A 53 -21.94 2.44 -13.75
CA THR A 53 -23.24 3.09 -13.88
C THR A 53 -24.20 2.10 -14.51
N VAL A 54 -25.32 1.85 -13.84
CA VAL A 54 -26.36 0.93 -14.33
C VAL A 54 -27.66 1.67 -14.52
N GLU A 55 -28.10 1.74 -15.78
CA GLU A 55 -29.33 2.42 -16.19
C GLU A 55 -30.32 1.44 -16.80
N ASP A 56 -31.62 1.67 -16.60
CA ASP A 56 -32.67 0.88 -17.24
C ASP A 56 -32.71 1.20 -18.75
N LYS A 57 -32.87 0.17 -19.59
CA LYS A 57 -33.00 0.31 -21.05
C LYS A 57 -34.36 0.89 -21.43
N THR A 58 -34.60 2.17 -21.19
CA THR A 58 -35.75 2.89 -21.76
C THR A 58 -35.37 4.01 -22.73
N ALA A 59 -34.09 4.39 -22.86
CA ALA A 59 -33.60 5.14 -24.02
C ALA A 59 -32.07 5.06 -24.19
N ALA A 60 -31.62 4.74 -25.40
CA ALA A 60 -30.25 4.81 -25.94
C ALA A 60 -29.22 3.70 -25.59
N VAL A 61 -28.64 3.16 -26.66
CA VAL A 61 -27.53 2.19 -26.69
C VAL A 61 -26.21 2.93 -26.47
N VAL A 62 -25.41 2.55 -25.47
CA VAL A 62 -24.08 3.11 -25.21
C VAL A 62 -23.00 2.11 -25.63
N LYS A 63 -22.13 2.54 -26.57
CA LYS A 63 -20.89 1.86 -26.98
C LYS A 63 -19.86 1.91 -25.84
N ALA A 64 -19.42 0.75 -25.35
CA ALA A 64 -18.22 0.67 -24.52
C ALA A 64 -16.99 0.48 -25.44
N VAL A 65 -16.10 1.48 -25.45
CA VAL A 65 -14.76 1.41 -26.04
C VAL A 65 -13.81 1.04 -24.90
N VAL A 66 -13.08 -0.07 -25.05
CA VAL A 66 -11.93 -0.41 -24.21
C VAL A 66 -10.69 -0.33 -25.10
N SER A 67 -9.81 0.64 -24.84
CA SER A 67 -8.48 0.71 -25.45
C SER A 67 -7.43 0.74 -24.35
N THR A 68 -6.71 -0.35 -24.16
CA THR A 68 -5.50 -0.38 -23.32
C THR A 68 -4.36 -0.92 -24.17
N ALA A 69 -3.44 -0.04 -24.55
CA ALA A 69 -2.18 -0.37 -25.21
C ALA A 69 -1.09 -0.44 -24.14
N LEU A 70 -0.44 -1.60 -23.98
CA LEU A 70 0.75 -1.76 -23.15
C LEU A 70 2.02 -1.64 -24.01
N SER A 71 2.89 -0.71 -23.65
CA SER A 71 4.27 -0.64 -24.17
C SER A 71 5.20 -1.32 -23.17
N THR A 72 5.83 -2.41 -23.58
CA THR A 72 6.88 -3.09 -22.81
C THR A 72 8.25 -2.57 -23.25
N ALA A 73 9.04 -2.05 -22.31
CA ALA A 73 10.45 -1.75 -22.51
C ALA A 73 11.31 -2.83 -21.81
N ARG A 74 12.09 -3.56 -22.61
CA ARG A 74 13.11 -4.52 -22.12
C ARG A 74 14.40 -3.75 -21.83
N ILE A 75 14.93 -3.89 -20.62
CA ILE A 75 16.30 -3.47 -20.32
C ILE A 75 17.19 -4.71 -20.43
N VAL A 76 18.09 -4.68 -21.42
CA VAL A 76 19.19 -5.63 -21.64
C VAL A 76 20.47 -4.82 -21.65
N THR A 77 21.42 -5.13 -20.76
CA THR A 77 22.85 -4.85 -21.00
C THR A 77 23.71 -5.85 -20.22
N GLY A 78 24.38 -6.74 -20.96
CA GLY A 78 25.52 -7.52 -20.47
C GLY A 78 26.82 -6.75 -20.66
N ILE A 79 27.80 -7.00 -19.80
CA ILE A 79 29.18 -6.47 -19.89
C ILE A 79 30.14 -7.68 -19.99
N PRO A 80 31.12 -7.69 -20.92
CA PRO A 80 32.08 -8.78 -21.05
C PRO A 80 33.24 -8.66 -20.04
N ALA A 81 33.69 -9.81 -19.54
CA ALA A 81 34.83 -9.94 -18.63
C ALA A 81 36.17 -9.96 -19.40
N ALA A 82 37.18 -9.27 -18.86
CA ALA A 82 38.57 -9.34 -19.32
C ALA A 82 39.45 -9.98 -18.23
N SER A 83 40.30 -10.92 -18.63
CA SER A 83 41.20 -11.71 -17.79
C SER A 83 42.57 -11.02 -17.61
N GLY A 84 42.91 -10.69 -16.36
CA GLY A 84 44.25 -10.32 -15.91
C GLY A 84 44.48 -10.95 -14.53
N GLU A 85 45.72 -11.33 -14.23
CA GLU A 85 46.10 -11.89 -12.92
C GLU A 85 45.67 -10.93 -11.79
N PRO A 86 45.12 -11.45 -10.68
CA PRO A 86 44.41 -10.62 -9.71
C PRO A 86 45.42 -9.79 -8.91
N SER A 87 45.52 -8.49 -9.20
CA SER A 87 45.79 -7.56 -8.12
C SER A 87 44.62 -7.73 -7.15
N LEU A 88 44.89 -8.04 -5.88
CA LEU A 88 43.87 -8.35 -4.87
C LEU A 88 43.08 -7.11 -4.42
N CYS A 89 43.58 -5.92 -4.75
CA CYS A 89 42.85 -4.65 -4.73
C CYS A 89 43.38 -3.73 -5.83
N HIS A 90 42.56 -2.82 -6.33
CA HIS A 90 43.06 -1.69 -7.12
C HIS A 90 43.89 -0.74 -6.23
N ASP A 91 44.95 -0.13 -6.77
CA ASP A 91 45.88 0.77 -6.06
C ASP A 91 45.16 1.91 -5.29
N TYR A 92 44.03 2.38 -5.80
CA TYR A 92 43.24 3.43 -5.15
C TYR A 92 42.66 2.99 -3.79
N VAL A 93 42.37 1.70 -3.57
CA VAL A 93 41.85 1.18 -2.30
C VAL A 93 42.93 1.22 -1.22
N TYR A 94 44.15 0.79 -1.54
CA TYR A 94 45.29 0.87 -0.63
C TYR A 94 45.64 2.31 -0.27
N LYS A 95 45.60 3.22 -1.25
CA LYS A 95 45.79 4.67 -1.01
C LYS A 95 44.72 5.24 -0.09
N ALA A 96 43.45 4.86 -0.27
CA ALA A 96 42.37 5.28 0.60
C ALA A 96 42.56 4.77 2.05
N LEU A 97 42.88 3.49 2.23
CA LEU A 97 43.15 2.92 3.56
C LEU A 97 44.31 3.61 4.28
N ARG A 98 45.42 3.86 3.55
CA ARG A 98 46.57 4.58 4.09
C ARG A 98 46.21 6.02 4.49
N THR A 99 45.47 6.72 3.64
CA THR A 99 45.00 8.10 3.89
C THR A 99 44.15 8.18 5.15
N ILE A 100 43.27 7.21 5.39
CA ILE A 100 42.45 7.16 6.61
C ILE A 100 43.32 6.93 7.84
N ASN A 101 44.27 5.99 7.77
CA ASN A 101 45.13 5.66 8.91
C ASN A 101 46.02 6.85 9.30
N GLU A 102 46.78 7.38 8.32
CA GLU A 102 47.67 8.53 8.52
C GLU A 102 46.88 9.78 8.93
N GLY A 103 45.76 10.03 8.26
CA GLY A 103 44.91 11.18 8.54
C GLY A 103 44.30 11.15 9.94
N THR A 104 43.90 9.96 10.44
CA THR A 104 43.34 9.82 11.79
C THR A 104 44.39 10.14 12.85
N THR A 105 45.62 9.65 12.70
CA THR A 105 46.73 9.99 13.60
C THR A 105 47.06 11.48 13.54
N LYS A 106 47.08 12.07 12.33
CA LYS A 106 47.34 13.50 12.16
C LYS A 106 46.26 14.35 12.82
N LEU A 107 44.98 14.07 12.64
CA LEU A 107 43.90 14.88 13.23
C LEU A 107 43.91 14.95 14.77
N MET A 108 44.54 13.99 15.44
CA MET A 108 44.72 14.01 16.90
C MET A 108 45.83 14.97 17.36
N ASP A 109 46.69 15.43 16.46
CA ASP A 109 47.73 16.43 16.74
C ASP A 109 47.08 17.82 16.90
N GLN A 110 47.16 18.36 18.12
CA GLN A 110 46.63 19.68 18.45
C GLN A 110 47.47 20.82 17.86
N SER A 111 48.71 20.57 17.42
CA SER A 111 49.59 21.58 16.84
C SER A 111 49.32 21.87 15.36
N LEU A 112 48.46 21.08 14.70
CA LEU A 112 48.07 21.31 13.31
C LEU A 112 47.28 22.61 13.14
N ASP A 113 47.72 23.43 12.18
CA ASP A 113 46.97 24.59 11.72
C ASP A 113 45.63 24.20 11.08
N GLU A 114 44.68 25.12 11.11
CA GLU A 114 43.31 24.89 10.66
C GLU A 114 43.22 24.49 9.19
N LYS A 115 44.06 25.06 8.32
CA LYS A 115 44.07 24.75 6.89
C LYS A 115 44.56 23.31 6.65
N THR A 116 45.65 22.91 7.30
CA THR A 116 46.16 21.54 7.18
C THR A 116 45.17 20.53 7.77
N ARG A 117 44.52 20.87 8.89
CA ARG A 117 43.45 20.05 9.48
C ARG A 117 42.28 19.87 8.50
N ALA A 118 41.80 20.94 7.87
CA ALA A 118 40.72 20.89 6.90
C ALA A 118 41.07 20.02 5.67
N ASN A 119 42.31 20.11 5.17
CA ASN A 119 42.79 19.27 4.07
C ASN A 119 42.75 17.78 4.45
N TRP A 120 43.22 17.41 5.65
CA TRP A 120 43.15 16.03 6.13
C TRP A 120 41.71 15.53 6.28
N VAL A 121 40.80 16.35 6.81
CA VAL A 121 39.37 16.00 6.87
C VAL A 121 38.80 15.72 5.48
N ALA A 122 39.11 16.55 4.49
CA ALA A 122 38.66 16.36 3.11
C ALA A 122 39.25 15.08 2.50
N SER A 123 40.56 14.82 2.67
CA SER A 123 41.22 13.61 2.16
C SER A 123 40.69 12.34 2.82
N ILE A 124 40.45 12.34 4.13
CA ILE A 124 39.83 11.21 4.85
C ILE A 124 38.40 11.00 4.36
N THR A 125 37.63 12.07 4.13
CA THR A 125 36.26 11.98 3.63
C THR A 125 36.23 11.37 2.22
N HIS A 126 37.11 11.82 1.34
CA HIS A 126 37.27 11.25 0.01
C HIS A 126 37.71 9.77 0.07
N ALA A 127 38.70 9.44 0.90
CA ALA A 127 39.14 8.07 1.09
C ALA A 127 38.03 7.16 1.64
N LYS A 128 37.22 7.65 2.59
CA LYS A 128 36.02 6.93 3.07
C LYS A 128 35.00 6.71 1.96
N SER A 129 34.83 7.65 1.04
CA SER A 129 33.92 7.49 -0.10
C SER A 129 34.39 6.39 -1.07
N ILE A 130 35.71 6.22 -1.23
CA ILE A 130 36.31 5.14 -2.04
C ILE A 130 36.06 3.77 -1.39
N LEU A 131 36.05 3.71 -0.06
CA LEU A 131 35.82 2.48 0.71
C LEU A 131 34.35 2.22 1.03
N LYS A 132 33.43 3.03 0.51
CA LYS A 132 32.00 2.85 0.70
C LYS A 132 31.48 1.87 -0.35
N PHE A 133 31.01 0.72 0.12
CA PHE A 133 30.28 -0.24 -0.68
C PHE A 133 28.78 0.02 -0.52
N SER A 134 28.05 0.02 -1.63
CA SER A 134 26.60 0.20 -1.64
C SER A 134 26.02 -0.77 -2.65
N GLU A 135 25.12 -1.62 -2.19
CA GLU A 135 24.39 -2.55 -3.02
C GLU A 135 22.90 -2.30 -2.84
N THR A 136 22.14 -2.47 -3.92
CA THR A 136 20.69 -2.29 -3.92
C THR A 136 20.05 -3.66 -4.13
N TYR A 137 19.12 -4.00 -3.25
CA TYR A 137 18.39 -5.26 -3.29
C TYR A 137 16.90 -4.99 -3.33
N VAL A 138 16.20 -5.80 -4.13
CA VAL A 138 14.73 -5.82 -4.14
C VAL A 138 14.30 -6.92 -3.18
N PHE A 139 13.57 -6.53 -2.14
CA PHE A 139 12.93 -7.45 -1.22
C PHE A 139 11.42 -7.39 -1.49
N ASP A 140 10.86 -8.49 -1.98
CA ASP A 140 9.43 -8.67 -2.26
C ASP A 140 8.84 -9.64 -1.23
N PRO A 141 8.37 -9.13 -0.06
CA PRO A 141 7.92 -9.96 1.04
C PRO A 141 6.53 -10.55 0.80
N ASP A 142 6.45 -11.87 0.66
CA ASP A 142 5.18 -12.58 0.56
C ASP A 142 4.98 -13.60 1.72
N LYS A 143 3.99 -14.49 1.58
CA LYS A 143 3.70 -15.53 2.57
C LYS A 143 4.85 -16.54 2.74
N ASN A 144 5.67 -16.72 1.72
CA ASN A 144 6.76 -17.70 1.64
C ASN A 144 8.15 -17.05 1.82
N ASN A 145 8.27 -15.77 1.51
CA ASN A 145 9.49 -14.96 1.51
C ASN A 145 9.40 -13.88 2.59
N LYS A 146 9.58 -14.28 3.85
CA LYS A 146 9.46 -13.38 5.00
C LYS A 146 10.78 -12.71 5.39
N ALA A 147 11.88 -13.22 4.87
CA ALA A 147 13.21 -12.76 5.18
C ALA A 147 14.19 -13.14 4.07
N ILE A 148 15.23 -12.34 3.91
CA ILE A 148 16.36 -12.60 3.03
C ILE A 148 17.65 -12.26 3.77
N SER A 149 18.66 -13.12 3.62
CA SER A 149 20.03 -12.84 4.03
C SER A 149 20.86 -12.56 2.79
N ILE A 150 21.50 -11.41 2.79
CA ILE A 150 22.33 -10.92 1.70
C ILE A 150 23.76 -10.90 2.22
N SER A 151 24.64 -11.72 1.65
CA SER A 151 26.07 -11.59 1.89
C SER A 151 26.66 -10.71 0.80
N LEU A 152 27.61 -9.84 1.16
CA LEU A 152 28.48 -9.13 0.21
C LEU A 152 29.32 -10.17 -0.55
N ARG A 153 28.70 -10.83 -1.53
CA ARG A 153 29.25 -11.99 -2.28
C ARG A 153 30.27 -11.59 -3.34
N ASP A 154 30.74 -10.35 -3.34
CA ASP A 154 31.80 -10.01 -4.27
C ASP A 154 33.05 -10.77 -3.82
N SER A 155 33.38 -11.83 -4.56
CA SER A 155 34.48 -12.76 -4.28
C SER A 155 35.80 -12.03 -4.00
N TYR A 156 35.91 -10.80 -4.49
CA TYR A 156 37.02 -9.90 -4.28
C TYR A 156 37.07 -9.31 -2.86
N ILE A 157 35.94 -8.91 -2.26
CA ILE A 157 35.90 -8.36 -0.90
C ILE A 157 36.08 -9.50 0.11
N GLU A 158 35.38 -10.62 -0.06
CA GLU A 158 35.53 -11.77 0.83
C GLU A 158 36.97 -12.30 0.81
N SER A 159 37.60 -12.41 -0.38
CA SER A 159 39.00 -12.84 -0.48
C SER A 159 39.98 -11.78 0.05
N TRP A 160 39.73 -10.49 -0.19
CA TRP A 160 40.55 -9.42 0.37
C TRP A 160 40.52 -9.44 1.91
N ILE A 161 39.33 -9.59 2.48
CA ILE A 161 39.11 -9.70 3.92
C ILE A 161 39.76 -10.96 4.48
N ALA A 162 39.58 -12.10 3.84
CA ALA A 162 40.14 -13.37 4.28
C ALA A 162 41.68 -13.35 4.31
N ASN A 163 42.29 -12.49 3.50
CA ASN A 163 43.74 -12.31 3.45
C ASN A 163 44.27 -11.26 4.44
N PHE A 164 43.41 -10.59 5.20
CA PHE A 164 43.84 -9.62 6.20
C PHE A 164 44.39 -10.34 7.43
N SER A 165 45.72 -10.28 7.62
CA SER A 165 46.42 -11.01 8.68
C SER A 165 45.90 -10.69 10.08
N GLU A 166 45.47 -9.45 10.31
CA GLU A 166 44.90 -9.01 11.58
C GLU A 166 43.54 -9.65 11.85
N ILE A 167 42.72 -9.91 10.82
CA ILE A 167 41.44 -10.61 10.98
C ILE A 167 41.70 -12.07 11.31
N ASN A 168 42.68 -12.70 10.66
CA ASN A 168 43.05 -14.09 10.93
C ASN A 168 43.68 -14.30 12.32
N ALA A 169 44.38 -13.28 12.83
CA ALA A 169 44.94 -13.30 14.19
C ALA A 169 43.94 -12.89 15.27
N ALA A 170 42.78 -12.32 14.90
CA ALA A 170 41.78 -11.87 15.86
C ALA A 170 41.10 -13.04 16.62
N PRO A 171 40.60 -12.79 17.84
CA PRO A 171 39.73 -13.72 18.56
C PRO A 171 38.55 -14.19 17.70
N GLN A 172 38.08 -15.42 17.95
CA GLN A 172 36.98 -16.02 17.17
C GLN A 172 35.69 -15.19 17.22
N GLU A 173 35.41 -14.54 18.35
CA GLU A 173 34.25 -13.68 18.49
C GLU A 173 34.33 -12.44 17.58
N ASP A 174 35.51 -11.83 17.48
CA ASP A 174 35.73 -10.68 16.60
C ASP A 174 35.61 -11.08 15.13
N LYS A 175 36.11 -12.26 14.75
CA LYS A 175 35.92 -12.83 13.41
C LYS A 175 34.43 -13.03 13.08
N GLN A 176 33.65 -13.58 14.01
CA GLN A 176 32.22 -13.77 13.81
C GLN A 176 31.47 -12.44 13.75
N ARG A 177 31.82 -11.47 14.61
CA ARG A 177 31.27 -10.11 14.57
C ARG A 177 31.55 -9.46 13.22
N PHE A 178 32.75 -9.63 12.73
CA PHE A 178 33.17 -9.14 11.45
C PHE A 178 32.36 -9.77 10.30
N GLN A 179 32.22 -11.10 10.28
CA GLN A 179 31.41 -11.82 9.29
C GLN A 179 29.93 -11.38 9.30
N ARG A 180 29.37 -11.09 10.48
CA ARG A 180 28.02 -10.52 10.58
C ARG A 180 27.92 -9.17 9.87
N LEU A 181 28.91 -8.30 10.00
CA LEU A 181 28.91 -6.99 9.32
C LEU A 181 29.01 -7.09 7.79
N LEU A 182 29.40 -8.25 7.25
CA LEU A 182 29.38 -8.53 5.81
C LEU A 182 28.06 -9.12 5.32
N THR A 183 27.17 -9.48 6.24
CA THR A 183 25.87 -10.04 5.93
C THR A 183 24.79 -9.05 6.35
N THR A 184 23.81 -8.83 5.49
CA THR A 184 22.64 -8.01 5.76
C THR A 184 21.43 -8.92 5.82
N GLY A 185 20.79 -9.00 6.98
CA GLY A 185 19.51 -9.67 7.14
C GLY A 185 18.39 -8.65 6.95
N ILE A 186 17.42 -8.95 6.09
CA ILE A 186 16.18 -8.19 5.97
C ILE A 186 15.04 -9.12 6.34
N GLN A 187 14.17 -8.73 7.26
CA GLN A 187 13.05 -9.56 7.68
C GLN A 187 11.82 -8.76 8.09
N LEU A 188 10.64 -9.39 7.98
CA LEU A 188 9.43 -8.92 8.62
C LEU A 188 9.51 -9.18 10.13
N SER A 189 9.33 -8.14 10.95
CA SER A 189 9.44 -8.25 12.42
C SER A 189 8.41 -9.20 13.03
N ALA A 190 7.23 -9.27 12.42
CA ALA A 190 6.22 -10.28 12.70
C ALA A 190 5.40 -10.51 11.42
N PRO A 191 5.45 -11.70 10.81
CA PRO A 191 4.58 -11.99 9.68
C PRO A 191 3.13 -12.00 10.21
N PRO A 192 2.21 -11.25 9.58
CA PRO A 192 0.81 -11.28 9.99
C PRO A 192 0.23 -12.69 9.74
N PRO A 193 -0.87 -13.04 10.43
CA PRO A 193 -1.57 -14.29 10.19
C PRO A 193 -1.93 -14.41 8.71
N VAL A 194 -1.88 -15.64 8.19
CA VAL A 194 -2.21 -15.92 6.80
C VAL A 194 -3.68 -15.56 6.59
N ALA A 195 -3.94 -14.54 5.76
CA ALA A 195 -5.30 -14.18 5.39
C ALA A 195 -6.01 -15.39 4.78
N ALA A 196 -7.16 -15.74 5.35
CA ALA A 196 -8.05 -16.75 4.82
C ALA A 196 -8.49 -16.35 3.41
N LEU A 197 -8.57 -17.34 2.51
CA LEU A 197 -9.12 -17.12 1.18
C LEU A 197 -10.61 -16.76 1.29
N PRO A 198 -11.11 -15.84 0.45
CA PRO A 198 -12.53 -15.54 0.42
C PRO A 198 -13.30 -16.81 -0.01
N PRO A 199 -14.49 -17.08 0.59
CA PRO A 199 -15.37 -18.15 0.13
C PRO A 199 -15.67 -18.03 -1.37
N SER A 200 -15.63 -19.14 -2.10
CA SER A 200 -15.90 -19.17 -3.55
C SER A 200 -17.23 -18.50 -3.91
N GLU A 201 -18.26 -18.68 -3.09
CA GLU A 201 -19.58 -18.07 -3.29
C GLU A 201 -19.57 -16.54 -3.32
N LEU A 202 -18.60 -15.89 -2.69
CA LEU A 202 -18.46 -14.44 -2.65
C LEU A 202 -17.55 -13.93 -3.77
N THR A 203 -16.61 -14.77 -4.23
CA THR A 203 -15.70 -14.41 -5.33
C THR A 203 -16.43 -14.17 -6.65
N GLU A 204 -17.59 -14.81 -6.84
CA GLU A 204 -18.42 -14.63 -8.04
C GLU A 204 -19.35 -13.41 -7.98
N LYS A 205 -19.42 -12.70 -6.85
CA LYS A 205 -20.47 -11.70 -6.56
C LYS A 205 -19.96 -10.28 -6.39
N GLY A 206 -18.67 -10.04 -6.64
CA GLY A 206 -18.07 -8.75 -6.40
C GLY A 206 -16.61 -8.66 -6.81
N ILE A 207 -16.03 -7.50 -6.53
CA ILE A 207 -14.61 -7.23 -6.75
C ILE A 207 -13.87 -7.56 -5.49
N ILE A 208 -13.02 -8.56 -5.58
CA ILE A 208 -12.11 -8.90 -4.51
C ILE A 208 -10.96 -7.90 -4.57
N TYR A 209 -10.55 -7.35 -3.44
CA TYR A 209 -9.32 -6.56 -3.32
C TYR A 209 -8.59 -6.98 -2.04
N ARG A 210 -7.33 -6.58 -1.89
CA ARG A 210 -6.56 -6.82 -0.66
C ARG A 210 -6.35 -5.52 0.06
N GLU A 211 -6.66 -5.49 1.35
CA GLU A 211 -6.36 -4.34 2.20
C GLU A 211 -4.92 -4.46 2.71
N PRO A 212 -4.00 -3.55 2.32
CA PRO A 212 -2.63 -3.60 2.79
C PRO A 212 -2.54 -3.55 4.31
N ILE A 213 -1.70 -4.39 4.88
CA ILE A 213 -1.45 -4.42 6.32
C ILE A 213 -0.18 -3.64 6.66
N ASN A 214 -0.23 -2.91 7.77
CA ASN A 214 0.96 -2.28 8.33
C ASN A 214 1.95 -3.37 8.75
N ALA A 215 3.16 -3.32 8.21
CA ALA A 215 4.25 -4.24 8.50
C ALA A 215 5.50 -3.46 8.89
N THR A 216 6.36 -4.12 9.67
CA THR A 216 7.64 -3.55 10.08
C THR A 216 8.78 -4.37 9.49
N ILE A 217 9.52 -3.78 8.56
CA ILE A 217 10.73 -4.36 8.00
C ILE A 217 11.89 -4.02 8.94
N LYS A 218 12.62 -5.04 9.34
CA LYS A 218 13.83 -4.95 10.14
C LYS A 218 15.03 -5.28 9.27
N VAL A 219 16.00 -4.39 9.26
CA VAL A 219 17.30 -4.60 8.61
C VAL A 219 18.36 -4.75 9.68
N SER A 220 19.11 -5.84 9.63
CA SER A 220 20.12 -6.21 10.62
C SER A 220 21.48 -6.47 9.99
N ALA A 221 22.54 -6.22 10.74
CA ALA A 221 23.89 -6.72 10.48
C ALA A 221 23.96 -8.17 10.98
N GLY A 222 24.23 -9.09 10.07
CA GLY A 222 24.13 -10.54 10.27
C GLY A 222 22.90 -11.13 9.60
N ALA A 223 22.89 -12.46 9.49
CA ALA A 223 21.75 -13.20 8.96
C ALA A 223 20.49 -12.98 9.81
N TYR A 224 19.31 -13.08 9.19
CA TYR A 224 18.04 -12.78 9.87
C TYR A 224 17.73 -13.73 11.04
N ASP A 225 18.26 -14.95 11.01
CA ASP A 225 18.10 -16.00 12.02
C ASP A 225 19.20 -15.99 13.10
N ASP A 226 20.17 -15.07 12.99
CA ASP A 226 21.23 -14.94 13.97
C ASP A 226 20.75 -14.15 15.20
N SER A 227 20.70 -14.84 16.35
CA SER A 227 20.42 -14.26 17.67
C SER A 227 21.34 -13.09 18.05
N LYS A 228 22.52 -13.00 17.44
CA LYS A 228 23.51 -11.93 17.65
C LYS A 228 23.46 -10.84 16.57
N SER A 229 22.47 -10.87 15.69
CA SER A 229 22.28 -9.85 14.68
C SER A 229 21.94 -8.49 15.32
N GLU A 230 22.62 -7.44 14.87
CA GLU A 230 22.41 -6.08 15.37
C GLU A 230 21.43 -5.37 14.45
N THR A 231 20.42 -4.70 15.00
CA THR A 231 19.43 -3.98 14.18
C THR A 231 20.04 -2.67 13.70
N ILE A 232 20.17 -2.52 12.39
CA ILE A 232 20.72 -1.30 11.78
C ILE A 232 19.61 -0.30 11.52
N ALA A 233 18.45 -0.79 11.06
CA ALA A 233 17.32 0.06 10.71
C ALA A 233 16.00 -0.68 10.81
N THR A 234 14.94 0.08 11.05
CA THR A 234 13.57 -0.40 11.13
C THR A 234 12.68 0.53 10.32
N TYR A 235 11.82 -0.04 9.48
CA TYR A 235 10.92 0.70 8.60
C TYR A 235 9.50 0.19 8.76
N SER A 236 8.55 1.11 8.89
CA SER A 236 7.12 0.80 8.85
C SER A 236 6.61 1.02 7.44
N THR A 237 5.91 0.01 6.90
CA THR A 237 5.41 -0.02 5.52
C THR A 237 4.01 -0.63 5.48
N GLN A 238 3.37 -0.62 4.30
CA GLN A 238 2.10 -1.33 4.06
C GLN A 238 2.28 -2.38 2.95
N ILE A 239 1.99 -3.65 3.26
CA ILE A 239 2.20 -4.76 2.31
C ILE A 239 0.83 -5.36 1.92
N ALA A 240 0.47 -5.25 0.64
CA ALA A 240 -0.79 -5.76 0.12
C ALA A 240 -0.87 -7.29 0.10
N GLN A 241 0.23 -7.99 -0.22
CA GLN A 241 0.29 -9.46 -0.31
C GLN A 241 -0.01 -10.17 1.02
N LEU A 242 0.33 -9.49 2.12
CA LEU A 242 0.07 -9.92 3.50
C LEU A 242 -1.29 -9.43 4.02
N GLY A 243 -1.96 -8.58 3.25
CA GLY A 243 -3.26 -8.03 3.54
C GLY A 243 -4.38 -9.06 3.46
N ARG A 244 -5.47 -8.76 4.16
CA ARG A 244 -6.70 -9.54 4.10
C ARG A 244 -7.47 -9.27 2.80
N TYR A 245 -8.19 -10.28 2.33
CA TYR A 245 -9.13 -10.09 1.23
C TYR A 245 -10.37 -9.36 1.72
N ALA A 246 -10.81 -8.37 0.96
CA ALA A 246 -12.07 -7.69 1.10
C ALA A 246 -12.84 -7.80 -0.21
N ILE A 247 -14.16 -7.72 -0.14
CA ILE A 247 -15.04 -7.93 -1.29
C ILE A 247 -15.96 -6.74 -1.38
N LEU A 248 -15.93 -6.06 -2.53
CA LEU A 248 -16.88 -5.05 -2.90
C LEU A 248 -18.01 -5.73 -3.70
N PRO A 249 -19.19 -5.95 -3.10
CA PRO A 249 -20.28 -6.60 -3.81
C PRO A 249 -20.73 -5.76 -5.01
N LEU A 250 -21.02 -6.43 -6.12
CA LEU A 250 -21.51 -5.83 -7.37
C LEU A 250 -22.95 -6.27 -7.64
N LYS A 251 -23.83 -6.15 -6.64
CA LYS A 251 -25.23 -6.58 -6.79
C LYS A 251 -26.14 -5.39 -7.04
N ASN A 252 -26.98 -5.53 -8.07
CA ASN A 252 -28.13 -4.67 -8.31
C ASN A 252 -29.40 -5.50 -8.25
N ARG A 253 -30.37 -5.09 -7.43
CA ARG A 253 -31.70 -5.70 -7.48
C ARG A 253 -32.46 -5.20 -8.74
N PRO A 254 -33.55 -5.88 -9.14
CA PRO A 254 -34.48 -5.33 -10.12
C PRO A 254 -34.90 -3.90 -9.72
N PHE A 255 -34.93 -2.98 -10.67
CA PHE A 255 -35.32 -1.56 -10.49
C PHE A 255 -34.39 -0.66 -9.66
N GLU A 256 -33.30 -1.18 -9.08
CA GLU A 256 -32.27 -0.34 -8.46
C GLU A 256 -31.36 0.30 -9.52
N LYS A 257 -31.22 1.64 -9.48
CA LYS A 257 -30.16 2.39 -10.15
C LYS A 257 -29.01 2.50 -9.16
N ASN A 258 -27.95 1.74 -9.39
CA ASN A 258 -26.77 1.75 -8.52
C ASN A 258 -25.58 2.28 -9.32
N ASN A 259 -24.94 3.30 -8.77
CA ASN A 259 -23.64 3.79 -9.22
C ASN A 259 -22.60 3.38 -8.18
N ILE A 260 -21.59 2.60 -8.58
CA ILE A 260 -20.49 2.25 -7.68
C ILE A 260 -19.27 3.01 -8.15
N ALA A 261 -18.72 3.86 -7.30
CA ALA A 261 -17.47 4.57 -7.58
C ALA A 261 -16.47 4.21 -6.49
N VAL A 262 -15.39 3.53 -6.85
CA VAL A 262 -14.30 3.21 -5.93
C VAL A 262 -12.98 3.80 -6.43
N SER A 263 -12.14 4.22 -5.49
CA SER A 263 -10.77 4.63 -5.75
C SER A 263 -9.82 3.91 -4.80
N PHE A 264 -8.66 3.53 -5.33
CA PHE A 264 -7.59 2.86 -4.61
C PHE A 264 -6.32 3.68 -4.75
N ALA A 265 -5.51 3.68 -3.69
CA ALA A 265 -4.17 4.21 -3.69
C ALA A 265 -3.25 3.31 -4.55
N PRO A 266 -2.05 3.79 -4.95
CA PRO A 266 -1.12 3.00 -5.75
C PRO A 266 -0.82 1.63 -5.14
N ASN A 267 -0.76 1.54 -3.80
CA ASN A 267 -0.48 0.32 -3.04
C ASN A 267 -1.69 -0.62 -2.85
N GLY A 268 -2.80 -0.36 -3.55
CA GLY A 268 -4.02 -1.17 -3.49
C GLY A 268 -4.93 -0.88 -2.30
N ARG A 269 -4.57 0.07 -1.42
CA ARG A 269 -5.45 0.48 -0.31
C ARG A 269 -6.69 1.20 -0.86
N LEU A 270 -7.87 0.77 -0.45
CA LEU A 270 -9.12 1.49 -0.76
C LEU A 270 -9.10 2.90 -0.14
N GLU A 271 -9.20 3.94 -0.97
CA GLU A 271 -9.28 5.33 -0.52
C GLU A 271 -10.72 5.81 -0.38
N SER A 272 -11.57 5.45 -1.34
CA SER A 272 -12.99 5.75 -1.28
C SER A 272 -13.83 4.67 -1.93
N ALA A 273 -15.03 4.47 -1.39
CA ALA A 273 -16.08 3.69 -2.02
C ALA A 273 -17.41 4.41 -1.83
N THR A 274 -18.08 4.70 -2.95
CA THR A 274 -19.39 5.35 -3.00
C THR A 274 -20.35 4.39 -3.67
N TYR A 275 -21.50 4.17 -3.03
CA TYR A 275 -22.61 3.40 -3.58
C TYR A 275 -23.79 4.37 -3.68
N GLY A 276 -24.09 4.81 -4.90
CA GLY A 276 -25.22 5.67 -5.21
C GLY A 276 -26.42 4.82 -5.57
N ALA A 277 -27.19 4.39 -4.57
CA ALA A 277 -28.64 4.34 -4.73
C ALA A 277 -29.17 5.74 -4.32
N GLU A 278 -30.40 6.11 -4.68
CA GLU A 278 -31.03 7.33 -4.15
C GLU A 278 -31.21 7.33 -2.60
N SER A 279 -30.64 6.38 -1.86
CA SER A 279 -30.43 6.46 -0.41
C SER A 279 -28.93 6.52 -0.05
N ARG A 280 -28.61 7.52 0.77
CA ARG A 280 -27.25 7.90 1.18
C ARG A 280 -26.64 6.80 2.04
N PHE A 281 -25.54 6.18 1.58
CA PHE A 281 -24.72 5.35 2.44
C PHE A 281 -23.39 6.03 2.79
N GLU A 282 -23.26 6.39 4.06
CA GLU A 282 -21.98 6.69 4.72
C GLU A 282 -21.15 5.40 4.81
N LYS A 283 -20.03 5.38 4.07
CA LYS A 283 -18.86 4.49 4.21
C LYS A 283 -19.13 3.14 4.89
N ILE A 284 -19.44 2.10 4.11
CA ILE A 284 -19.18 0.71 4.52
C ILE A 284 -18.18 0.11 3.55
N ALA A 285 -16.90 0.18 3.91
CA ALA A 285 -15.91 -0.80 3.47
C ALA A 285 -16.04 -2.00 4.43
N THR A 286 -16.57 -3.12 3.94
CA THR A 286 -16.71 -4.35 4.74
C THR A 286 -15.34 -4.95 5.00
N THR A 287 -14.83 -4.69 6.20
CA THR A 287 -13.74 -5.44 6.81
C THR A 287 -14.18 -6.89 7.05
N VAL A 288 -13.69 -7.85 6.27
CA VAL A 288 -13.80 -9.28 6.61
C VAL A 288 -12.63 -9.60 7.54
N SER A 289 -12.83 -9.42 8.85
CA SER A 289 -11.92 -9.94 9.89
C SER A 289 -12.62 -11.02 10.70
N GLU A 290 -11.88 -12.10 10.95
CA GLU A 290 -12.26 -13.27 11.74
C GLU A 290 -12.94 -12.89 13.06
N SER A 291 -14.26 -12.92 13.05
CA SER A 291 -15.15 -13.09 14.20
C SER A 291 -16.58 -13.00 13.69
N ALA A 292 -17.47 -13.84 14.19
CA ALA A 292 -18.90 -13.83 13.86
C ALA A 292 -19.57 -12.43 14.00
N THR A 293 -18.91 -11.52 14.72
CA THR A 293 -19.27 -10.10 14.88
C THR A 293 -19.23 -9.25 13.60
N ALA A 294 -18.42 -9.57 12.59
CA ALA A 294 -18.43 -8.82 11.32
C ALA A 294 -19.72 -9.07 10.51
N TYR A 295 -20.25 -10.30 10.57
CA TYR A 295 -21.51 -10.67 9.94
C TYR A 295 -22.71 -10.13 10.71
N GLU A 296 -22.67 -10.17 12.05
CA GLU A 296 -23.67 -9.53 12.91
C GLU A 296 -23.68 -8.00 12.73
N GLY A 297 -22.53 -7.36 12.54
CA GLY A 297 -22.43 -5.93 12.23
C GLY A 297 -23.09 -5.57 10.91
N TYR A 298 -22.90 -6.37 9.86
CA TYR A 298 -23.58 -6.18 8.58
C TYR A 298 -25.08 -6.47 8.66
N ALA A 299 -25.49 -7.59 9.28
CA ALA A 299 -26.90 -7.96 9.41
C ALA A 299 -27.67 -6.99 10.33
N SER A 300 -27.07 -6.52 11.43
CA SER A 300 -27.68 -5.54 12.34
C SER A 300 -27.75 -4.16 11.70
N LYS A 301 -26.70 -3.70 11.02
CA LYS A 301 -26.70 -2.41 10.33
C LYS A 301 -27.63 -2.43 9.12
N LYS A 302 -27.70 -3.54 8.38
CA LYS A 302 -28.69 -3.73 7.32
C LYS A 302 -30.12 -3.72 7.88
N ARG A 303 -30.40 -4.48 8.94
CA ARG A 303 -31.71 -4.46 9.61
C ARG A 303 -32.04 -3.08 10.19
N SER A 304 -31.08 -2.32 10.71
CA SER A 304 -31.33 -0.99 11.25
C SER A 304 -31.58 0.03 10.14
N THR A 305 -30.94 -0.14 8.99
CA THR A 305 -31.15 0.74 7.83
C THR A 305 -32.49 0.40 7.15
N GLU A 306 -32.78 -0.88 6.94
CA GLU A 306 -34.08 -1.36 6.45
C GLU A 306 -35.21 -0.94 7.42
N ALA A 307 -35.03 -1.06 8.74
CA ALA A 307 -36.02 -0.59 9.71
C ALA A 307 -36.16 0.95 9.76
N ALA A 308 -35.08 1.69 9.47
CA ALA A 308 -35.13 3.16 9.39
C ALA A 308 -35.80 3.62 8.08
N GLU A 309 -35.57 2.91 6.97
CA GLU A 309 -36.26 3.11 5.69
C GLU A 309 -37.74 2.75 5.83
N ASP A 310 -38.09 1.59 6.40
CA ASP A 310 -39.48 1.19 6.68
C ASP A 310 -40.19 2.21 7.59
N ALA A 311 -39.49 2.75 8.60
CA ALA A 311 -40.04 3.80 9.47
C ALA A 311 -40.19 5.16 8.76
N ALA A 312 -39.26 5.50 7.86
CA ALA A 312 -39.35 6.70 7.03
C ALA A 312 -40.51 6.59 6.03
N ASP A 313 -40.65 5.45 5.36
CA ASP A 313 -41.73 5.17 4.41
C ASP A 313 -43.10 5.06 5.09
N ALA A 314 -43.17 4.52 6.32
CA ALA A 314 -44.41 4.51 7.10
C ALA A 314 -44.80 5.91 7.63
N SER A 315 -43.84 6.82 7.81
CA SER A 315 -44.10 8.18 8.30
C SER A 315 -44.36 9.19 7.17
N ALA A 316 -43.92 8.91 5.94
CA ALA A 316 -44.21 9.72 4.75
C ALA A 316 -45.72 9.97 4.50
N PRO A 317 -46.62 8.95 4.50
CA PRO A 317 -48.05 9.19 4.33
C PRO A 317 -48.68 9.92 5.53
N LEU A 318 -48.11 9.78 6.73
CA LEU A 318 -48.60 10.48 7.92
C LEU A 318 -48.26 11.98 7.88
N GLN A 319 -47.09 12.33 7.34
CA GLN A 319 -46.69 13.72 7.14
C GLN A 319 -47.52 14.39 6.05
N THR A 320 -47.82 13.71 4.94
CA THR A 320 -48.70 14.26 3.90
C THR A 320 -50.11 14.53 4.44
N VAL A 321 -50.68 13.63 5.24
CA VAL A 321 -52.01 13.83 5.86
C VAL A 321 -51.99 14.98 6.88
N LYS A 322 -50.92 15.14 7.66
CA LYS A 322 -50.78 16.29 8.57
C LYS A 322 -50.72 17.61 7.81
N THR A 323 -49.92 17.69 6.74
CA THR A 323 -49.83 18.90 5.91
C THR A 323 -51.16 19.24 5.23
N GLU A 324 -51.93 18.23 4.81
CA GLU A 324 -53.25 18.43 4.23
C GLU A 324 -54.27 18.92 5.28
N THR A 325 -54.21 18.37 6.49
CA THR A 325 -55.05 18.81 7.62
C THR A 325 -54.75 20.26 8.02
N GLU A 326 -53.48 20.64 8.11
CA GLU A 326 -53.07 22.02 8.39
C GLU A 326 -53.52 22.98 7.29
N MET A 327 -53.44 22.59 6.02
CA MET A 327 -53.94 23.38 4.91
C MET A 327 -55.47 23.56 4.97
N LEU A 328 -56.22 22.52 5.32
CA LEU A 328 -57.67 22.57 5.45
C LEU A 328 -58.10 23.45 6.62
N ASN A 329 -57.42 23.36 7.77
CA ASN A 329 -57.68 24.24 8.91
C ASN A 329 -57.39 25.70 8.55
N ALA A 330 -56.28 25.99 7.88
CA ALA A 330 -55.96 27.34 7.44
C ALA A 330 -57.01 27.91 6.45
N LYS A 331 -57.60 27.07 5.59
CA LYS A 331 -58.71 27.47 4.71
C LYS A 331 -60.00 27.75 5.50
N ALA A 332 -60.31 26.93 6.51
CA ALA A 332 -61.47 27.14 7.37
C ALA A 332 -61.36 28.46 8.14
N ASP A 333 -60.19 28.74 8.73
CA ASP A 333 -59.91 29.98 9.46
C ASP A 333 -60.04 31.20 8.55
N LYS A 334 -59.57 31.10 7.31
CA LYS A 334 -59.73 32.17 6.31
C LYS A 334 -61.20 32.44 5.98
N ILE A 335 -62.00 31.39 5.77
CA ILE A 335 -63.44 31.53 5.50
C ILE A 335 -64.17 32.15 6.70
N GLU A 336 -63.80 31.78 7.92
CA GLU A 336 -64.38 32.36 9.14
C GLU A 336 -64.00 33.84 9.29
N ALA A 337 -62.75 34.21 8.99
CA ALA A 337 -62.30 35.59 8.96
C ALA A 337 -63.04 36.42 7.89
N GLU A 338 -63.25 35.87 6.70
CA GLU A 338 -64.02 36.52 5.62
C GLU A 338 -65.50 36.71 5.99
N ARG A 339 -66.11 35.73 6.68
CA ARG A 339 -67.49 35.85 7.22
C ARG A 339 -67.61 36.93 8.30
N ARG A 340 -66.60 37.06 9.18
CA ARG A 340 -66.56 38.16 10.17
C ARG A 340 -66.47 39.53 9.50
N LEU A 341 -65.67 39.66 8.44
CA LEU A 341 -65.53 40.91 7.69
C LEU A 341 -66.81 41.29 6.91
N THR A 342 -67.49 40.32 6.31
CA THR A 342 -68.76 40.57 5.59
C THR A 342 -69.94 40.83 6.53
N GLY A 343 -69.95 40.28 7.74
CA GLY A 343 -70.96 40.55 8.76
C GLY A 343 -70.88 41.94 9.41
N LEU A 344 -69.76 42.65 9.26
CA LEU A 344 -69.54 44.00 9.82
C LEU A 344 -69.87 45.15 8.83
N GLY A 345 -70.26 44.83 7.59
CA GLY A 345 -70.59 45.81 6.54
C GLY A 345 -72.08 46.11 6.38
N GLY A 346 -72.94 45.65 7.29
CA GLY A 346 -74.39 45.82 7.22
C GLY A 346 -74.94 46.74 8.31
N GLN A 347 -74.66 48.05 8.22
CA GLN A 347 -75.51 49.13 8.72
C GLN A 347 -75.40 50.35 7.80
#